data_AF-A0A523XDW6-F1
#
_entry.id   AF-A0A523XDW6-F1
#
_cell.length_a   1.000
_cell.length_b   1.000
_cell.length_c   1.000
_cell.angle_alpha   90.00
_cell.angle_beta   90.00
_cell.angle_gamma   90.00
#
_symmetry.space_group_name_H-M   'P 1'
#
loop_
_entity.id
_entity.type
_entity.pdbx_description
1 polymer ?
#
loop_
_entity_poly.entity_id
_entity_poly.type
_entity_poly.pdbx_seq_one_letter_code
_entity_poly.pdbx_strand_id
1 'polypeptide(L)'
;MNIAICCDFDGTITLTDTGKEMLTSLTTKDWQYYDKLVINGEIGTRAALVKQWGMIEHTTMDEIFEIVDRIKIDPTFLDFYNWIKKNGIFFIILSDGFHTYITRILENHGIDSEKLEIKANDMEL
;
A
#
# COMPACT_ATOMS: atom_id res chain seq x y z
N MET A 1 23.47 -10.24 -17.17
CA MET A 1 23.22 -9.23 -16.14
C MET A 1 21.85 -9.54 -15.56
N ASN A 2 21.74 -9.76 -14.25
CA ASN A 2 20.47 -10.07 -13.61
C ASN A 2 19.93 -8.76 -13.03
N ILE A 3 18.77 -8.32 -13.52
CA ILE A 3 18.10 -7.10 -13.07
C ILE A 3 16.90 -7.53 -12.24
N ALA A 4 16.71 -6.89 -11.09
CA ALA A 4 15.54 -7.00 -10.25
C ALA A 4 14.96 -5.60 -10.03
N ILE A 5 13.64 -5.48 -10.11
CA ILE A 5 12.90 -4.25 -9.82
C ILE A 5 12.04 -4.52 -8.59
N CYS A 6 12.32 -3.78 -7.52
CA CYS A 6 11.45 -3.70 -6.35
C CYS A 6 10.65 -2.41 -6.47
N CYS A 7 9.33 -2.53 -6.51
CA CYS A 7 8.44 -1.38 -6.65
C CYS A 7 7.64 -1.21 -5.37
N ASP A 8 7.67 0.01 -4.84
CA ASP A 8 6.73 0.42 -3.82
C ASP A 8 5.28 0.44 -4.38
N PHE A 9 4.29 0.46 -3.51
CA PHE A 9 2.87 0.45 -3.86
C PHE A 9 2.20 1.81 -3.60
N ASP A 10 2.19 2.26 -2.34
CA ASP A 10 1.39 3.39 -1.88
C ASP A 10 1.98 4.74 -2.31
N GLY A 11 1.28 5.46 -3.20
CA GLY A 11 1.81 6.69 -3.79
C GLY A 11 2.86 6.45 -4.90
N THR A 12 3.06 5.18 -5.29
CA THR A 12 3.93 4.76 -6.39
C THR A 12 3.14 4.06 -7.50
N ILE A 13 2.55 2.90 -7.20
CA ILE A 13 1.61 2.21 -8.10
C ILE A 13 0.23 2.82 -7.96
N THR A 14 -0.19 3.12 -6.74
CA THR A 14 -1.40 3.91 -6.49
C THR A 14 -1.08 5.40 -6.57
N LEU A 15 -2.04 6.20 -7.02
CA LEU A 15 -1.88 7.66 -7.10
C LEU A 15 -1.86 8.34 -5.73
N THR A 16 -2.40 7.67 -4.71
CA THR A 16 -2.48 8.13 -3.33
C THR A 16 -1.99 7.05 -2.38
N ASP A 17 -1.61 7.45 -1.18
CA ASP A 17 -1.19 6.55 -0.11
C ASP A 17 -2.43 5.96 0.58
N THR A 18 -2.66 4.65 0.39
CA THR A 18 -3.86 3.96 0.90
C THR A 18 -3.91 3.96 2.42
N GLY A 19 -2.77 3.87 3.09
CA GLY A 19 -2.67 3.94 4.55
C GLY A 19 -3.11 5.31 5.08
N LYS A 20 -2.69 6.39 4.43
CA LYS A 20 -3.15 7.75 4.77
C LYS A 20 -4.63 7.96 4.49
N GLU A 21 -5.16 7.42 3.40
CA GLU A 21 -6.60 7.46 3.10
C GLU A 21 -7.42 6.73 4.17
N MET A 22 -6.94 5.57 4.62
CA MET A 22 -7.53 4.79 5.72
C MET A 22 -7.53 5.59 7.03
N LEU A 23 -6.37 6.11 7.45
CA LEU A 23 -6.25 6.89 8.68
C LEU A 23 -7.14 8.15 8.64
N THR A 24 -7.18 8.83 7.50
CA THR A 24 -8.01 10.04 7.34
C THR A 24 -9.51 9.72 7.40
N SER A 25 -9.92 8.55 6.89
CA SER A 25 -11.32 8.16 6.82
C SER A 25 -11.84 7.50 8.11
N LEU A 26 -10.98 6.75 8.81
CA LEU A 26 -11.39 5.83 9.88
C LEU A 26 -10.98 6.29 11.29
N THR A 27 -10.23 7.38 11.43
CA THR A 27 -9.94 7.94 12.75
C THR A 27 -10.03 9.46 12.76
N THR A 28 -10.44 9.99 13.91
CA THR A 28 -10.42 11.43 14.21
C THR A 28 -9.18 11.83 15.03
N LYS A 29 -8.34 10.86 15.40
CA LYS A 29 -7.09 11.08 16.14
C LYS A 29 -6.04 11.71 15.21
N ASP A 30 -5.14 12.50 15.78
CA ASP A 30 -4.04 13.15 15.04
C ASP A 30 -2.95 12.15 14.67
N TRP A 31 -3.17 11.36 13.62
CA TRP A 31 -2.18 10.40 13.11
C TRP A 31 -0.95 11.08 12.49
N GLN A 32 -1.10 12.32 12.02
CA GLN A 32 -0.02 13.14 11.46
C GLN A 32 1.00 13.59 12.52
N TYR A 33 0.62 13.56 13.80
CA TYR A 33 1.55 13.73 14.91
C TYR A 33 2.73 12.75 14.81
N TYR A 34 2.47 11.47 14.48
CA TYR A 34 3.52 10.47 14.39
C TYR A 34 4.42 10.66 13.17
N ASP A 35 3.90 11.21 12.06
CA ASP A 35 4.74 11.59 10.91
C ASP A 35 5.75 12.68 11.29
N LYS A 36 5.31 13.67 12.08
CA LYS A 36 6.20 14.74 12.58
C LYS A 36 7.32 14.17 13.46
N LEU A 37 7.00 13.21 14.33
CA LEU A 37 8.01 12.55 15.16
C LEU A 37 9.05 11.77 14.31
N VAL A 38 8.61 11.13 13.22
CA VAL A 38 9.53 10.46 12.28
C VAL A 38 10.43 11.48 11.58
N ILE A 39 9.86 12.57 11.06
CA ILE A 39 10.62 13.64 10.38
C ILE A 39 11.67 14.26 11.31
N ASN A 40 11.34 14.40 12.58
CA ASN A 40 12.26 14.92 13.60
C ASN A 40 13.31 13.90 14.08
N GLY A 41 13.22 12.64 13.64
CA GLY A 41 14.10 11.55 14.07
C GLY A 41 13.84 11.06 15.50
N GLU A 42 12.68 11.37 16.08
CA GLU A 42 12.31 11.01 17.46
C GLU A 42 11.87 9.55 17.56
N ILE A 43 11.21 9.03 16.51
CA ILE A 43 10.82 7.61 16.38
C ILE A 43 11.11 7.10 14.97
N GLY A 44 11.26 5.78 14.82
CA GLY A 44 11.35 5.14 13.51
C GLY A 44 9.98 4.93 12.86
N THR A 45 9.95 4.78 11.53
CA THR A 45 8.73 4.56 10.73
C THR A 45 7.89 3.39 11.23
N ARG A 46 8.52 2.26 11.57
CA ARG A 46 7.82 1.10 12.13
C ARG A 46 7.05 1.43 13.42
N ALA A 47 7.65 2.22 14.32
CA ALA A 47 7.01 2.61 15.56
C ALA A 47 5.84 3.56 15.31
N ALA A 48 5.99 4.49 14.35
CA ALA A 48 4.92 5.37 13.91
C ALA A 48 3.74 4.59 13.32
N LEU A 49 4.00 3.68 12.37
CA LEU A 49 2.96 2.86 11.73
C LEU A 49 2.17 2.05 12.75
N VAL A 50 2.84 1.38 13.70
CA VAL A 50 2.15 0.63 14.77
C VAL A 50 1.21 1.54 15.58
N LYS A 51 1.64 2.78 15.88
CA LYS A 51 0.80 3.74 16.60
C LYS A 51 -0.35 4.27 15.77
N GLN A 52 -0.12 4.56 14.49
CA GLN A 52 -1.12 5.06 13.56
C GLN A 52 -2.19 3.99 13.29
N TRP A 53 -1.79 2.76 12.95
CA TRP A 53 -2.75 1.68 12.74
C TRP A 53 -3.56 1.36 14.01
N GLY A 54 -2.94 1.45 15.19
CA GLY A 54 -3.65 1.34 16.47
C GLY A 54 -4.62 2.49 16.78
N MET A 55 -4.70 3.53 15.96
CA MET A 55 -5.71 4.59 16.09
C MET A 55 -7.04 4.26 15.41
N ILE A 56 -7.04 3.28 14.51
CA ILE A 56 -8.24 2.76 13.84
C ILE A 56 -8.90 1.77 14.81
N GLU A 57 -10.05 2.16 15.37
CA GLU A 57 -10.79 1.37 16.35
C GLU A 57 -12.17 1.05 15.79
N HIS A 58 -12.66 -0.17 16.05
CA HIS A 58 -14.03 -0.60 15.70
C HIS A 58 -14.37 -0.52 14.20
N THR A 59 -13.44 -0.93 13.33
CA THR A 59 -13.64 -0.96 11.87
C THR A 59 -13.92 -2.37 11.36
N THR A 60 -14.78 -2.46 10.35
CA THR A 60 -15.10 -3.70 9.62
C THR A 60 -14.33 -3.82 8.30
N MET A 61 -14.18 -5.05 7.78
CA MET A 61 -13.60 -5.23 6.44
C MET A 61 -14.38 -4.50 5.34
N ASP A 62 -15.69 -4.38 5.47
CA ASP A 62 -16.53 -3.71 4.48
C ASP A 62 -16.22 -2.20 4.42
N GLU A 63 -16.07 -1.54 5.57
CA GLU A 63 -15.66 -0.13 5.64
C GLU A 63 -14.26 0.10 5.07
N ILE A 64 -13.34 -0.84 5.31
CA ILE A 64 -12.01 -0.83 4.69
C ILE A 64 -12.14 -0.93 3.17
N PHE A 65 -12.92 -1.90 2.68
CA PHE A 65 -13.09 -2.10 1.24
C PHE A 65 -13.81 -0.95 0.55
N GLU A 66 -14.72 -0.25 1.21
CA GLU A 66 -15.31 0.98 0.66
C GLU A 66 -14.26 2.06 0.37
N ILE A 67 -13.21 2.16 1.19
CA ILE A 67 -12.10 3.09 0.96
C ILE A 67 -11.19 2.57 -0.15
N VAL A 68 -10.78 1.31 -0.03
CA VAL A 68 -9.85 0.62 -0.94
C VAL A 68 -10.39 0.60 -2.37
N ASP A 69 -11.69 0.37 -2.56
CA ASP A 69 -12.34 0.32 -3.88
C ASP A 69 -12.35 1.69 -4.60
N ARG A 70 -12.10 2.79 -3.88
CA ARG A 70 -11.97 4.14 -4.47
C ARG A 70 -10.55 4.48 -4.91
N ILE A 71 -9.55 3.75 -4.43
CA ILE A 71 -8.13 3.99 -4.75
C ILE A 71 -7.90 3.79 -6.25
N LYS A 72 -7.04 4.63 -6.84
CA LYS A 72 -6.70 4.61 -8.25
C LYS A 72 -5.25 4.20 -8.44
N ILE A 73 -5.01 3.35 -9.44
CA ILE A 73 -3.66 3.00 -9.90
C ILE A 73 -3.20 4.03 -10.95
N ASP A 74 -1.90 4.31 -10.98
CA ASP A 74 -1.25 5.07 -12.04
C ASP A 74 -1.55 4.43 -13.40
N PRO A 75 -2.18 5.14 -14.36
CA PRO A 75 -2.58 4.56 -15.64
C PRO A 75 -1.41 4.03 -16.48
N THR A 76 -0.18 4.43 -16.19
CA THR A 76 1.05 3.98 -16.87
C THR A 76 1.64 2.71 -16.26
N PHE A 77 1.19 2.29 -15.07
CA PHE A 77 1.75 1.12 -14.37
C PHE A 77 1.66 -0.16 -15.21
N LEU A 78 0.55 -0.37 -15.91
CA LEU A 78 0.36 -1.59 -16.69
C LEU A 78 1.34 -1.69 -17.86
N ASP A 79 1.62 -0.57 -18.53
CA ASP A 79 2.62 -0.51 -19.61
C ASP A 79 4.02 -0.79 -19.07
N PHE A 80 4.35 -0.21 -17.92
CA PHE A 80 5.59 -0.47 -17.21
C PHE A 80 5.75 -1.95 -16.85
N TYR A 81 4.75 -2.57 -16.21
CA TYR A 81 4.78 -3.98 -15.83
C TYR A 81 4.86 -4.91 -17.06
N ASN A 82 4.14 -4.61 -18.14
CA ASN A 82 4.23 -5.38 -19.38
C ASN A 82 5.62 -5.30 -20.01
N TRP A 83 6.27 -4.13 -19.97
CA TRP A 83 7.64 -3.97 -20.44
C TRP A 83 8.61 -4.83 -19.62
N ILE A 84 8.49 -4.85 -18.29
CA ILE A 84 9.29 -5.70 -17.40
C ILE A 84 9.13 -7.18 -17.78
N LYS A 85 7.89 -7.66 -17.90
CA LYS A 85 7.60 -9.06 -18.25
C LYS A 85 8.19 -9.45 -19.59
N LYS A 86 8.03 -8.59 -20.60
CA LYS A 86 8.57 -8.83 -21.95
C LYS A 86 10.09 -8.98 -21.94
N ASN A 87 10.78 -8.30 -21.03
CA ASN A 87 12.23 -8.37 -20.90
C ASN A 87 12.71 -9.48 -19.94
N GLY A 88 11.79 -10.28 -19.36
CA GLY A 88 12.15 -11.33 -18.40
C GLY A 88 12.81 -10.80 -17.13
N ILE A 89 12.48 -9.57 -16.73
CA ILE A 89 13.03 -8.92 -15.54
C ILE A 89 12.24 -9.39 -14.31
N PHE A 90 12.95 -9.74 -13.24
CA PHE A 90 12.30 -10.06 -11.96
C PHE A 90 11.66 -8.81 -11.37
N PHE A 91 10.40 -8.91 -10.96
CA PHE A 91 9.63 -7.80 -10.41
C PHE A 91 8.88 -8.23 -9.16
N ILE A 92 8.96 -7.39 -8.13
CA ILE A 92 8.30 -7.60 -6.86
C ILE A 92 7.70 -6.27 -6.38
N ILE A 93 6.46 -6.33 -5.91
CA ILE A 93 5.85 -5.25 -5.12
C ILE A 93 6.34 -5.43 -3.69
N LEU A 94 7.03 -4.42 -3.16
CA LEU A 94 7.54 -4.41 -1.79
C LEU A 94 6.94 -3.19 -1.08
N SER A 95 6.01 -3.44 -0.16
CA SER A 95 5.20 -2.39 0.48
C SER A 95 5.16 -2.60 2.00
N ASP A 96 5.11 -1.50 2.75
CA ASP A 96 4.79 -1.49 4.18
C ASP A 96 3.27 -1.45 4.45
N GLY A 97 2.48 -1.51 3.39
CA GLY A 97 1.04 -1.72 3.39
C GLY A 97 0.61 -3.14 3.77
N PHE A 98 -0.66 -3.44 3.54
CA PHE A 98 -1.25 -4.76 3.81
C PHE A 98 -1.58 -5.52 2.53
N HIS A 99 -1.21 -6.80 2.52
CA HIS A 99 -1.43 -7.70 1.39
C HIS A 99 -2.90 -7.71 0.93
N THR A 100 -3.84 -7.75 1.88
CA THR A 100 -5.28 -7.80 1.62
C THR A 100 -5.77 -6.65 0.73
N TYR A 101 -5.41 -5.40 1.04
CA TYR A 101 -5.89 -4.27 0.23
C TYR A 101 -5.10 -4.15 -1.08
N ILE A 102 -3.81 -4.49 -1.08
CA ILE A 102 -2.99 -4.43 -2.30
C ILE A 102 -3.60 -5.36 -3.36
N THR A 103 -3.90 -6.60 -2.98
CA THR A 103 -4.55 -7.59 -3.83
C THR A 103 -5.89 -7.09 -4.35
N ARG A 104 -6.75 -6.56 -3.47
CA ARG A 104 -8.06 -6.00 -3.85
C ARG A 104 -7.93 -4.86 -4.87
N ILE A 105 -7.01 -3.92 -4.66
CA ILE A 105 -6.81 -2.78 -5.56
C ILE A 105 -6.34 -3.26 -6.93
N LEU A 106 -5.38 -4.19 -6.99
CA LEU A 106 -4.90 -4.75 -8.25
C LEU A 106 -6.04 -5.43 -9.02
N GLU A 107 -6.82 -6.26 -8.35
CA GLU A 107 -7.94 -7.00 -8.96
C GLU A 107 -9.04 -6.07 -9.47
N ASN A 108 -9.37 -5.01 -8.71
CA ASN A 108 -10.34 -3.99 -9.13
C ASN A 108 -9.92 -3.27 -10.42
N HIS A 109 -8.63 -3.26 -10.74
CA HIS A 109 -8.08 -2.66 -11.97
C HIS A 109 -7.77 -3.72 -13.05
N GLY A 110 -8.25 -4.95 -12.89
CA GLY A 110 -8.05 -6.04 -13.85
C GLY A 110 -6.63 -6.61 -13.87
N ILE A 111 -5.84 -6.35 -12.83
CA ILE A 111 -4.49 -6.88 -12.68
C ILE A 111 -4.57 -8.13 -11.81
N ASP A 112 -4.18 -9.26 -12.40
CA ASP A 112 -4.15 -10.55 -11.72
C ASP A 112 -3.02 -10.58 -10.67
N SER A 113 -3.42 -10.46 -9.41
CA SER A 113 -2.56 -10.41 -8.23
C SER A 113 -1.74 -11.71 -8.06
N GLU A 114 -2.27 -12.87 -8.47
CA GLU A 114 -1.58 -14.16 -8.39
C GLU A 114 -0.37 -14.26 -9.33
N LYS A 115 -0.31 -13.38 -10.34
CA LYS A 115 0.82 -13.29 -11.29
C LYS A 115 1.92 -12.34 -10.83
N LEU A 116 1.79 -11.74 -9.65
CA LEU A 116 2.72 -10.78 -9.09
C LEU A 116 3.36 -11.33 -7.82
N GLU A 117 4.66 -11.11 -7.66
CA GLU A 117 5.28 -11.32 -6.36
C GLU A 117 5.02 -10.09 -5.49
N ILE A 118 4.39 -10.29 -4.34
CA ILE A 118 4.01 -9.23 -3.41
C ILE A 118 4.58 -9.57 -2.03
N LYS A 119 5.32 -8.62 -1.45
CA LYS A 119 5.77 -8.64 -0.05
C LYS A 119 5.19 -7.43 0.66
N ALA A 120 4.27 -7.73 1.57
CA ALA A 120 3.55 -6.75 2.37
C ALA A 120 3.22 -7.36 3.74
N ASN A 121 2.65 -6.56 4.64
CA ASN A 121 2.20 -7.04 5.94
C ASN A 121 0.88 -7.80 5.82
N ASP A 122 0.61 -8.67 6.80
CA ASP A 122 -0.69 -9.30 6.96
C ASP A 122 -1.60 -8.39 7.81
N MET A 123 -2.86 -8.30 7.42
CA MET A 123 -3.87 -7.57 8.19
C MET A 123 -4.47 -8.50 9.23
N GLU A 124 -4.35 -8.12 10.50
CA GLU A 124 -5.05 -8.75 11.62
C GLU A 124 -6.13 -7.77 12.10
N LEU A 125 -7.40 -8.14 11.97
CA LEU A 125 -8.54 -7.39 12.51
C LEU A 125 -8.99 -7.93 13.85
#